data_AF-A0A5K1EGD9-F1
#
_entry.id   AF-A0A5K1EGD9-F1
#
_cell.length_a   1.000
_cell.length_b   1.000
_cell.length_c   1.000
_cell.angle_alpha   90.00
_cell.angle_beta   90.00
_cell.angle_gamma   90.00
#
_symmetry.space_group_name_H-M   'P 1'
#
loop_
_entity.id
_entity.type
_entity.pdbx_description
1 polymer ?
#
loop_
_entity_poly.entity_id
_entity_poly.type
_entity_poly.pdbx_seq_one_letter_code
_entity_poly.pdbx_strand_id
1 'polypeptide(L)' 'MGGEYEESEVEVEEGCQTPKHAMIPATFACPPPPKKKAAAAFSKKKKAPPPNGYFHPPDLELELFFASNAAPRRQAWA' A
#
# COMPACT_ATOMS: atom_id res chain seq x y z
N MET A 1 17.98 -60.17 3.20
CA MET A 1 18.76 -58.94 3.01
C MET A 1 17.77 -57.87 2.58
N GLY A 2 17.12 -57.15 3.48
CA GLY A 2 17.68 -56.54 4.69
C GLY A 2 18.40 -55.27 4.25
N GLY A 3 17.64 -54.18 4.16
CA GLY A 3 18.10 -52.86 3.79
C GLY A 3 17.11 -51.85 4.33
N GLU A 4 17.16 -51.66 5.64
CA GLU A 4 16.66 -50.45 6.29
C GLU A 4 17.54 -49.30 5.80
N TYR A 5 16.95 -48.37 5.07
CA TYR A 5 17.51 -47.04 4.88
C TYR A 5 16.64 -46.12 5.74
N GLU A 6 17.13 -45.85 6.94
CA GLU A 6 16.64 -44.74 7.75
C GLU A 6 17.21 -43.48 7.09
N GLU A 7 16.43 -42.84 6.22
CA GLU A 7 16.81 -41.58 5.59
C GLU A 7 16.41 -40.46 6.56
N SER A 8 17.43 -39.95 7.23
CA SER A 8 17.43 -38.85 8.18
C SER A 8 16.56 -37.69 7.73
N GLU A 9 15.73 -37.17 8.63
CA GLU A 9 15.01 -35.91 8.49
C GLU A 9 15.96 -34.81 8.01
N VAL A 10 15.96 -34.53 6.71
CA VAL A 10 16.57 -33.33 6.15
C VAL A 10 15.68 -32.18 6.59
N GLU A 11 16.07 -31.55 7.69
CA GLU A 11 15.49 -30.30 8.15
C GLU A 11 15.81 -29.25 7.08
N VAL A 12 14.86 -29.03 6.15
CA VAL A 12 14.98 -28.04 5.09
C VAL A 12 14.88 -26.65 5.71
N GLU A 13 15.99 -26.16 6.25
CA GLU A 13 16.15 -24.78 6.70
C GLU A 13 16.62 -23.86 5.53
N GLU A 14 16.25 -24.20 4.29
CA GLU A 14 16.47 -23.34 3.10
C GLU A 14 15.25 -22.46 2.83
N GLY A 15 14.89 -21.63 3.81
CA GLY A 15 13.87 -20.60 3.67
C GLY A 15 14.37 -19.25 4.15
N CYS A 16 13.74 -18.16 3.70
CA CYS A 16 13.94 -16.85 4.30
C CYS A 16 13.52 -16.88 5.78
N GLN A 17 14.50 -16.99 6.69
CA GLN A 17 14.23 -17.03 8.12
C GLN A 17 14.29 -15.64 8.75
N THR A 18 13.34 -15.33 9.63
CA THR A 18 13.39 -14.11 10.43
C THR A 18 14.63 -14.12 11.34
N PRO A 19 15.48 -13.08 11.32
CA PRO A 19 16.69 -13.06 12.12
C PRO A 19 16.38 -13.10 13.62
N LYS A 20 16.81 -14.17 14.28
CA LYS A 20 16.54 -14.48 15.70
C LYS A 20 17.07 -13.43 16.68
N HIS A 21 18.06 -12.64 16.28
CA HIS A 21 18.72 -11.61 17.11
C HIS A 21 18.29 -10.17 16.80
N ALA A 22 17.40 -9.94 15.83
CA ALA A 22 16.84 -8.62 15.55
C ALA A 22 15.63 -8.33 16.45
N MET A 23 15.75 -8.59 17.76
CA MET A 23 14.70 -8.29 18.72
C MET A 23 14.57 -6.77 18.84
N ILE A 24 13.54 -6.21 18.20
CA ILE A 24 13.13 -4.81 18.39
C ILE A 24 12.91 -4.64 19.91
N PRO A 25 13.59 -3.68 20.56
CA PRO A 25 13.42 -3.46 21.98
C PRO A 25 11.95 -3.35 22.32
N ALA A 26 11.50 -4.16 23.29
CA ALA A 26 10.13 -4.10 23.75
C ALA A 26 9.87 -2.69 24.33
N THR A 27 8.97 -1.99 23.63
CA THR A 27 8.25 -0.79 24.04
C THR A 27 9.06 0.51 24.19
N PHE A 28 9.28 1.18 23.05
CA PHE A 28 9.13 2.64 23.06
C PHE A 28 7.64 2.93 23.22
N ALA A 29 7.24 3.49 24.36
CA ALA A 29 5.88 4.00 24.50
C ALA A 29 5.64 5.01 23.37
N CYS A 30 4.69 4.71 22.48
CA CYS A 30 4.33 5.63 21.41
C CYS A 30 3.97 6.98 22.06
N PRO A 31 4.48 8.11 21.52
CA PRO A 31 4.08 9.40 22.02
C PRO A 31 2.54 9.52 21.92
N PRO A 32 1.90 10.26 22.84
CA PRO A 32 0.47 10.45 22.80
C PRO A 32 0.04 11.01 21.44
N PRO A 33 -1.15 10.63 20.94
CA PRO A 33 -1.60 11.05 19.62
C PRO A 33 -1.68 12.57 19.53
N PRO A 34 -1.40 13.16 18.35
CA PRO A 34 -1.54 14.59 18.16
C PRO A 34 -2.99 15.02 18.45
N LYS A 35 -3.15 16.11 19.20
CA LYS A 35 -4.46 16.65 19.55
C LYS A 35 -5.23 17.01 18.28
N LYS A 36 -6.46 16.50 18.15
CA LYS A 36 -7.37 16.90 17.07
C LYS A 36 -7.60 18.41 17.14
N LYS A 37 -7.33 19.11 16.04
CA LYS A 37 -7.66 20.54 15.93
C LYS A 37 -9.19 20.69 16.01
N ALA A 38 -9.65 21.66 16.80
CA ALA A 38 -11.08 21.94 16.93
C ALA A 38 -11.70 22.21 15.55
N ALA A 39 -12.92 21.71 15.32
CA ALA A 39 -13.63 21.89 14.05
C ALA A 39 -13.71 23.38 13.63
N ALA A 40 -13.77 24.29 14.61
CA ALA A 40 -13.75 25.74 14.41
C ALA A 40 -12.51 26.27 13.67
N ALA A 41 -11.37 25.56 13.71
CA ALA A 41 -10.15 25.94 12.99
C ALA A 41 -10.22 25.60 11.49
N PHE A 42 -11.07 24.65 11.09
CA PHE A 42 -11.26 24.24 9.69
C PHE A 42 -12.59 24.75 9.09
N SER A 43 -13.62 24.98 9.91
CA SER A 43 -14.96 25.33 9.43
C SER A 43 -15.17 26.82 9.16
N LYS A 44 -14.35 27.71 9.76
CA LYS A 44 -14.54 29.16 9.62
C LYS A 44 -14.02 29.74 8.31
N LYS A 45 -13.14 29.03 7.61
CA LYS A 45 -12.66 29.41 6.27
C LYS A 45 -12.89 28.23 5.35
N LYS A 46 -13.95 28.29 4.53
CA LYS A 46 -14.04 27.50 3.30
C LYS A 46 -12.73 27.76 2.56
N LYS A 47 -11.85 26.75 2.48
CA LYS A 47 -10.61 26.87 1.72
C LYS A 47 -11.03 27.16 0.29
N ALA A 48 -10.58 28.30 -0.26
CA ALA A 48 -10.75 28.56 -1.67
C ALA A 48 -10.08 27.41 -2.45
N PRO A 49 -10.64 27.00 -3.60
CA PRO A 49 -9.92 26.09 -4.49
C PRO A 49 -8.53 26.68 -4.81
N PRO A 50 -7.51 25.85 -5.03
CA PRO A 50 -6.23 26.28 -5.54
C PRO A 50 -6.43 27.13 -6.79
N PRO A 51 -5.64 28.20 -6.99
CA PRO A 51 -5.79 29.12 -8.12
C PRO A 51 -5.64 28.41 -9.48
N ASN A 52 -4.93 27.29 -9.50
CA ASN A 52 -4.65 26.47 -10.66
C ASN A 52 -5.59 25.26 -10.75
N GLY A 53 -6.60 25.15 -9.88
CA GLY A 53 -7.38 23.91 -9.78
C GLY A 53 -6.58 22.79 -9.13
N TYR A 54 -7.26 21.69 -8.81
CA TYR A 54 -6.66 20.57 -8.09
C TYR A 54 -5.96 19.55 -8.99
N PHE A 55 -6.33 19.53 -10.26
CA PHE A 55 -5.83 18.58 -11.24
C PHE A 55 -5.75 19.28 -12.59
N HIS A 56 -4.55 19.28 -13.16
CA HIS A 56 -4.34 19.58 -14.56
C HIS A 56 -4.07 18.24 -15.25
N PRO A 57 -5.05 17.64 -15.93
CA PRO A 57 -4.74 16.49 -16.77
C PRO A 57 -3.67 16.94 -17.78
N PRO A 58 -2.60 16.14 -17.96
CA PRO A 58 -1.67 16.39 -19.05
C PRO A 58 -2.47 16.34 -20.35
N ASP A 59 -2.25 17.35 -21.18
CA ASP A 59 -2.89 17.70 -22.46
C ASP A 59 -4.08 16.82 -22.91
N LEU A 60 -5.23 17.44 -23.20
CA LEU A 60 -6.46 16.73 -23.59
C LEU A 60 -6.26 15.76 -24.76
N GLU A 61 -5.22 15.98 -25.57
CA GLU A 61 -4.77 15.06 -26.62
C GLU A 61 -4.27 13.70 -26.10
N LEU A 62 -3.57 13.68 -24.96
CA LEU A 62 -3.14 12.45 -24.29
C LEU A 62 -4.34 11.70 -23.72
N GLU A 63 -5.29 12.41 -23.08
CA GLU A 63 -6.51 11.77 -22.60
C GLU A 63 -7.32 11.18 -23.76
N LEU A 64 -7.44 11.90 -24.88
CA LEU A 64 -8.11 11.39 -26.07
C LEU A 64 -7.37 10.17 -26.65
N PHE A 65 -6.04 10.19 -26.72
CA PHE A 65 -5.22 9.08 -27.18
C PHE A 65 -5.37 7.84 -26.31
N PHE A 66 -5.34 7.99 -24.98
CA PHE A 66 -5.52 6.86 -24.06
C PHE A 66 -6.97 6.35 -24.05
N ALA A 67 -7.96 7.24 -24.17
CA ALA A 67 -9.37 6.86 -24.23
C ALA A 67 -9.74 6.19 -25.57
N SER A 68 -9.17 6.65 -26.69
CA SER A 68 -9.37 6.05 -28.01
C SER A 68 -8.65 4.72 -28.18
N ASN A 69 -7.50 4.55 -27.50
CA ASN A 69 -6.69 3.34 -27.56
C ASN A 69 -6.98 2.36 -26.41
N ALA A 70 -7.86 2.72 -25.48
CA ALA A 70 -8.35 1.80 -24.48
C ALA A 70 -9.19 0.71 -25.17
N ALA A 71 -8.87 -0.55 -24.87
CA ALA A 71 -9.66 -1.68 -25.37
C ALA A 71 -11.15 -1.50 -24.99
N PRO A 72 -12.09 -1.87 -25.88
CA PRO A 72 -13.52 -1.67 -25.62
C PRO A 72 -13.92 -2.26 -24.27
N ARG A 73 -14.50 -1.41 -23.42
CA ARG A 73 -14.93 -1.76 -22.08
C ARG A 73 -15.96 -2.90 -22.19
N ARG A 74 -15.60 -4.10 -21.73
CA ARG A 74 -16.52 -5.25 -21.71
C ARG A 74 -17.72 -4.87 -20.85
N GLN A 75 -18.90 -4.82 -21.46
CA GLN A 75 -20.14 -4.65 -20.71
C GLN A 75 -20.45 -5.99 -20.04
N ALA A 76 -20.47 -6.00 -18.70
CA ALA A 76 -21.19 -7.03 -17.96
C ALA A 76 -22.65 -6.57 -17.89
N TRP A 77 -23.54 -7.40 -18.43
CA TRP A 77 -24.99 -7.21 -18.37
C TRP A 77 -25.52 -7.64 -16.99
N ALA A 78 -26.70 -7.13 -16.64
CA ALA A 78 -27.38 -7.26 -15.35
C ALA A 78 -28.22 -8.54 -15.23
#